data_AF-A0A061HU86-F1
#
_entry.id   AF-A0A061HU86-F1
#
_cell.length_a   1.000
_cell.length_b   1.000
_cell.length_c   1.000
_cell.angle_alpha   90.00
_cell.angle_beta   90.00
_cell.angle_gamma   90.00
#
_symmetry.space_group_name_H-M   'P 1'
#
loop_
_entity.id
_entity.type
_entity.pdbx_description
1 polymer ?
#
loop_
_entity_poly.entity_id
_entity_poly.type
_entity_poly.pdbx_seq_one_letter_code
_entity_poly.pdbx_strand_id
1 'polypeptide(L)'
;PVTQPIIRVTSTTVTAQSSVVLTCLPGDTGVSIRWIFNNRSLQLTERMTLSPTKCQLSIDPVRIEDAGDYQCEVFNPVSSKTSLPVSLVVRNA
;
A
#
# COMPACT_ATOMS: atom_id res chain seq x y z
N PRO A 1 4.95 21.00 7.11
CA PRO A 1 5.29 19.59 7.44
C PRO A 1 4.11 18.68 7.08
N VAL A 2 4.37 17.48 6.54
CA VAL A 2 3.29 16.53 6.24
C VAL A 2 2.84 15.77 7.49
N THR A 3 1.58 15.36 7.50
CA THR A 3 0.93 14.54 8.51
C THR A 3 1.18 13.05 8.25
N GLN A 4 1.01 12.22 9.30
CA GLN A 4 1.14 10.78 9.13
C GLN A 4 -0.06 10.23 8.35
N PRO A 5 0.16 9.51 7.23
CA PRO A 5 -0.91 8.93 6.44
C PRO A 5 -1.43 7.64 7.07
N ILE A 6 -2.62 7.21 6.65
CA ILE A 6 -3.27 5.96 7.11
C ILE A 6 -3.54 5.06 5.91
N ILE A 7 -3.30 3.77 6.04
CA ILE A 7 -3.76 2.78 5.06
C ILE A 7 -5.13 2.23 5.48
N ARG A 8 -6.04 2.15 4.52
CA ARG A 8 -7.29 1.38 4.63
C ARG A 8 -7.24 0.18 3.69
N VAL A 9 -7.70 -0.95 4.21
CA VAL A 9 -7.89 -2.20 3.48
C VAL A 9 -9.18 -2.85 3.98
N THR A 10 -9.90 -3.56 3.10
CA THR A 10 -11.15 -4.25 3.46
C THR A 10 -10.91 -5.47 4.34
N SER A 11 -9.85 -6.23 4.04
CA SER A 11 -9.40 -7.35 4.85
C SER A 11 -7.87 -7.44 4.83
N THR A 12 -7.27 -7.63 6.00
CA THR A 12 -5.85 -7.96 6.13
C THR A 12 -5.57 -9.44 5.90
N THR A 13 -6.61 -10.29 5.78
CA THR A 13 -6.48 -11.70 5.46
C THR A 13 -7.25 -12.03 4.20
N VAL A 14 -6.54 -12.39 3.15
CA VAL A 14 -7.11 -12.67 1.81
C VAL A 14 -6.70 -14.06 1.35
N THR A 15 -7.47 -14.64 0.44
CA THR A 15 -7.16 -15.95 -0.14
C THR A 15 -6.32 -15.75 -1.40
N ALA A 16 -5.37 -16.64 -1.67
CA ALA A 16 -4.65 -16.67 -2.94
C ALA A 16 -5.66 -16.74 -4.11
N GLN A 17 -5.32 -16.13 -5.25
CA GLN A 17 -6.21 -15.94 -6.41
C GLN A 17 -7.37 -14.96 -6.23
N SER A 18 -7.59 -14.41 -5.02
CA SER A 18 -8.49 -13.26 -4.85
C SER A 18 -7.78 -11.95 -5.19
N SER A 19 -8.49 -10.83 -5.07
CA SER A 19 -7.93 -9.49 -5.24
C SER A 19 -7.99 -8.68 -3.94
N VAL A 20 -7.07 -7.73 -3.80
CA VAL A 20 -7.03 -6.81 -2.66
C VAL A 20 -6.71 -5.39 -3.12
N VAL A 21 -7.33 -4.41 -2.47
CA VAL A 21 -7.06 -2.99 -2.69
C VAL A 21 -6.64 -2.34 -1.38
N LEU A 22 -5.43 -1.78 -1.37
CA LEU A 22 -4.93 -0.95 -0.28
C LEU A 22 -5.06 0.52 -0.69
N THR A 23 -5.63 1.33 0.19
CA THR A 23 -5.81 2.77 -0.03
C THR A 23 -5.03 3.56 1.01
N CYS A 24 -4.04 4.34 0.56
CA CYS A 24 -3.36 5.34 1.35
C CYS A 24 -4.20 6.62 1.41
N LEU A 25 -4.46 7.08 2.63
CA LEU A 25 -5.17 8.32 2.91
C LEU A 25 -4.17 9.34 3.44
N PRO A 26 -3.71 10.30 2.60
CA PRO A 26 -2.94 11.42 3.08
C PRO A 26 -3.83 12.35 3.90
N GLY A 27 -3.30 12.90 5.01
CA GLY A 27 -3.99 13.97 5.75
C GLY A 27 -3.84 15.35 5.09
N ASP A 28 -2.96 15.47 4.10
CA ASP A 28 -2.64 16.71 3.40
C ASP A 28 -2.92 16.60 1.89
N THR A 29 -3.23 17.73 1.26
CA THR A 29 -3.39 17.84 -0.20
C THR A 29 -2.06 18.18 -0.88
N GLY A 30 -1.91 17.81 -2.16
CA GLY A 30 -0.72 18.19 -2.95
C GLY A 30 0.56 17.45 -2.56
N VAL A 31 0.43 16.32 -1.86
CA VAL A 31 1.54 15.44 -1.51
C VAL A 31 1.74 14.35 -2.57
N SER A 32 2.97 13.85 -2.66
CA SER A 32 3.30 12.66 -3.43
C SER A 32 3.24 11.41 -2.55
N ILE A 33 2.95 10.27 -3.15
CA ILE A 33 2.79 8.98 -2.45
C ILE A 33 3.77 7.95 -3.02
N ARG A 34 4.38 7.18 -2.11
CA ARG A 34 5.17 5.99 -2.42
C ARG A 34 4.73 4.82 -1.55
N TRP A 35 4.59 3.64 -2.16
CA TRP A 35 4.33 2.40 -1.43
C TRP A 35 5.62 1.72 -0.98
N ILE A 36 5.59 1.20 0.23
CA ILE A 36 6.68 0.48 0.89
C ILE A 36 6.15 -0.91 1.24
N PHE A 37 6.91 -1.94 0.91
CA PHE A 37 6.66 -3.33 1.24
C PHE A 37 7.87 -3.90 1.97
N ASN A 38 7.67 -4.45 3.17
CA ASN A 38 8.71 -5.01 4.02
C ASN A 38 9.93 -4.07 4.17
N ASN A 39 9.67 -2.81 4.55
CA ASN A 39 10.65 -1.74 4.72
C ASN A 39 11.46 -1.37 3.46
N ARG A 40 11.04 -1.83 2.27
CA ARG A 40 11.65 -1.47 0.99
C ARG A 40 10.62 -0.86 0.09
N SER A 41 11.07 -0.10 -0.90
CA SER A 41 10.15 0.46 -1.90
C SER A 41 9.47 -0.65 -2.67
N LEU A 42 8.14 -0.63 -2.72
CA LEU A 42 7.35 -1.64 -3.41
C LEU A 42 7.80 -1.72 -4.88
N GLN A 43 8.14 -2.94 -5.31
CA GLN A 43 8.39 -3.26 -6.71
C GLN A 43 7.06 -3.68 -7.34
N LEU A 44 6.63 -2.96 -8.36
CA LEU A 44 5.41 -3.31 -9.07
C LEU A 44 5.63 -4.56 -9.91
N THR A 45 4.65 -5.46 -9.88
CA THR A 45 4.55 -6.60 -10.79
C THR A 45 3.42 -6.35 -11.79
N GLU A 46 3.30 -7.19 -12.81
CA GLU A 46 2.20 -7.12 -13.78
C GLU A 46 0.81 -7.29 -13.13
N ARG A 47 0.75 -7.88 -11.94
CA ARG A 47 -0.47 -8.08 -11.14
C ARG A 47 -0.86 -6.87 -10.30
N MET A 48 0.00 -5.86 -10.24
CA MET A 48 -0.15 -4.69 -9.39
C MET A 48 -0.49 -3.45 -10.21
N THR A 49 -1.58 -2.78 -9.84
CA THR A 49 -2.00 -1.52 -10.48
C THR A 49 -2.03 -0.40 -9.46
N LEU A 50 -1.40 0.73 -9.77
CA LEU A 50 -1.55 1.97 -9.02
C LEU A 50 -2.60 2.86 -9.69
N SER A 51 -3.46 3.47 -8.88
CA SER A 51 -4.28 4.60 -9.34
C SER A 51 -3.40 5.75 -9.89
N PRO A 52 -3.94 6.67 -10.72
CA PRO A 52 -3.17 7.82 -11.24
C PRO A 52 -2.52 8.67 -10.15
N THR A 53 -3.20 8.84 -9.01
CA THR A 53 -2.69 9.56 -7.83
C THR A 53 -1.79 8.72 -6.93
N LYS A 54 -1.63 7.42 -7.23
CA LYS A 54 -0.93 6.42 -6.43
C LYS A 54 -1.50 6.19 -5.03
N CYS A 55 -2.65 6.79 -4.70
CA CYS A 55 -3.34 6.58 -3.43
C CYS A 55 -3.85 5.15 -3.27
N GLN A 56 -4.17 4.46 -4.37
CA GLN A 56 -4.62 3.07 -4.35
C GLN A 56 -3.62 2.14 -5.02
N LEU A 57 -3.38 1.01 -4.38
CA LEU A 57 -2.67 -0.15 -4.89
C LEU A 57 -3.66 -1.32 -4.96
N SER A 58 -3.87 -1.85 -6.17
CA SER A 58 -4.64 -3.07 -6.42
C SER A 58 -3.69 -4.21 -6.73
N ILE A 59 -3.92 -5.39 -6.16
CA ILE A 59 -3.19 -6.63 -6.47
C ILE A 59 -4.22 -7.66 -6.94
N ASP A 60 -4.08 -8.14 -8.17
CA ASP A 60 -4.98 -9.12 -8.76
C ASP A 60 -4.24 -9.97 -9.84
N PRO A 61 -4.13 -11.30 -9.68
CA PRO A 61 -4.49 -12.07 -8.48
C PRO A 61 -3.45 -11.93 -7.37
N VAL A 62 -3.87 -12.08 -6.11
CA VAL A 62 -2.99 -12.17 -4.93
C VAL A 62 -2.29 -13.53 -4.86
N ARG A 63 -1.02 -13.53 -4.48
CA ARG A 63 -0.15 -14.69 -4.29
C ARG A 63 0.49 -14.67 -2.90
N ILE A 64 1.02 -15.80 -2.45
CA ILE A 64 1.69 -15.91 -1.13
C ILE A 64 2.86 -14.92 -1.01
N GLU A 65 3.56 -14.63 -2.11
CA GLU A 65 4.66 -13.65 -2.16
C GLU A 65 4.22 -12.20 -1.88
N ASP A 66 2.92 -11.91 -1.98
CA ASP A 66 2.36 -10.59 -1.63
C ASP A 66 2.06 -10.48 -0.13
N ALA A 67 2.23 -11.55 0.67
CA ALA A 67 2.08 -11.47 2.11
C ALA A 67 3.25 -10.68 2.74
N GLY A 68 2.93 -9.75 3.64
CA GLY A 68 3.94 -8.91 4.31
C GLY A 68 3.40 -7.57 4.77
N ASP A 69 4.30 -6.71 5.22
CA ASP A 69 3.95 -5.40 5.77
C ASP A 69 3.93 -4.33 4.68
N TYR A 70 2.76 -3.73 4.48
CA TYR A 70 2.56 -2.60 3.59
C TYR A 70 2.52 -1.29 4.37
N GLN A 71 3.23 -0.30 3.87
CA GLN A 71 3.23 1.07 4.36
C GLN A 71 3.10 2.03 3.18
N CYS A 72 2.53 3.21 3.44
CA CYS A 72 2.57 4.30 2.47
C CYS A 72 3.32 5.48 3.08
N GLU A 73 4.24 6.01 2.29
CA GLU A 73 4.96 7.25 2.58
C GLU A 73 4.31 8.38 1.79
N VAL A 74 3.96 9.46 2.50
CA VAL A 74 3.57 10.74 1.90
C VAL A 74 4.73 11.71 2.04
N PHE A 75 5.00 12.47 0.98
CA PHE A 75 6.10 13.41 0.97
C PHE A 75 5.80 14.64 0.14
N ASN A 76 6.43 15.74 0.51
CA ASN A 76 6.52 16.99 -0.23
C ASN A 76 7.98 17.47 -0.22
N PRO A 77 8.34 18.59 -0.89
CA PRO A 77 9.73 19.07 -0.93
C PRO A 77 10.36 19.38 0.44
N VAL A 78 9.55 19.47 1.51
CA VAL A 78 10.00 19.89 2.85
C VAL A 78 10.12 18.70 3.81
N SER A 79 9.28 17.68 3.69
CA SER A 79 9.18 16.59 4.67
C SER A 79 8.52 15.33 4.11
N SER A 80 8.81 14.18 4.74
CA SER A 80 8.07 12.93 4.53
C SER A 80 7.58 12.31 5.84
N LYS A 81 6.51 11.54 5.76
CA LYS A 81 5.97 10.71 6.84
C LYS A 81 5.45 9.38 6.30
N THR A 82 5.66 8.32 7.07
CA THR A 82 5.22 6.96 6.72
C THR A 82 4.10 6.51 7.64
N SER A 83 3.11 5.81 7.08
CA SER A 83 2.03 5.19 7.83
C SER A 83 2.54 4.14 8.82
N LEU A 84 1.68 3.77 9.77
CA LEU A 84 1.84 2.49 10.46
C LEU A 84 1.73 1.34 9.44
N PRO A 85 2.42 0.20 9.68
CA PRO A 85 2.34 -0.96 8.80
C PRO A 85 0.96 -1.62 8.88
N VAL A 86 0.53 -2.13 7.73
CA VAL A 86 -0.61 -3.05 7.61
C VAL A 86 -0.07 -4.39 7.12
N SER A 87 -0.15 -5.41 7.97
CA SER A 87 0.29 -6.77 7.63
C SER A 87 -0.78 -7.48 6.82
N LEU A 88 -0.48 -7.77 5.56
CA LEU A 88 -1.33 -8.58 4.67
C LEU A 88 -0.96 -10.06 4.84
N VAL A 89 -1.95 -10.88 5.18
CA VAL A 89 -1.85 -12.33 5.29
C VAL A 89 -2.56 -12.94 4.10
N VAL A 90 -1.87 -13.86 3.42
CA VAL A 90 -2.42 -14.61 2.28
C VAL A 90 -2.60 -16.07 2.71
N ARG A 91 -3.83 -16.58 2.59
CA ARG A 91 -4.16 -17.99 2.81
C ARG A 91 -4.23 -18.73 1.50
N ASN A 92 -3.88 -20.01 1.50
CA ASN A 92 -4.22 -20.87 0.38
C ASN A 92 -5.74 -20.99 0.25
N ALA A 93 -6.21 -21.14 -0.99
CA ALA A 93 -7.59 -21.52 -1.27
C ALA A 93 -7.86 -22.95 -0.80
#